data_AF-A0AAD1Y882-F1
#
_entry.id   AF-A0AAD1Y882-F1
#
_cell.length_a   1.000
_cell.length_b   1.000
_cell.length_c   1.000
_cell.angle_alpha   90.00
_cell.angle_beta   90.00
_cell.angle_gamma   90.00
#
_symmetry.space_group_name_H-M   'P 1'
#
loop_
_entity.id
_entity.type
_entity.pdbx_description
1 polymer ?
#
loop_
_entity_poly.entity_id
_entity_poly.type
_entity_poly.pdbx_seq_one_letter_code
_entity_poly.pdbx_strand_id
1 'polypeptide(L)' 'MDEDQFHIPMLGNQLAERFGQDVAYTTVQKCLNNCVSSYSEGSLLPTEERCLRNCFVKSYDFFKYADDELKFFLRQNKE' A
#
# COMPACT_ATOMS: atom_id res chain seq x y z
N MET A 1 -36.29 6.76 14.84
CA MET A 1 -35.41 5.63 14.46
C MET A 1 -35.23 5.79 12.98
N ASP A 2 -34.33 6.68 12.60
CA ASP A 2 -34.08 7.02 11.21
C ASP A 2 -33.06 6.03 10.67
N GLU A 3 -33.50 5.30 9.65
CA GLU A 3 -32.75 4.27 8.97
C GLU A 3 -31.46 4.84 8.41
N ASP A 4 -30.35 4.20 8.80
CA ASP A 4 -29.01 4.37 8.24
C ASP A 4 -29.07 4.21 6.72
N GLN A 5 -29.29 5.31 6.00
CA GLN A 5 -28.92 5.40 4.59
C GLN A 5 -27.40 5.37 4.52
N PHE A 6 -26.85 4.16 4.46
CA PHE A 6 -25.45 3.94 4.13
C PHE A 6 -25.21 4.55 2.74
N HIS A 7 -24.67 5.77 2.73
CA HIS A 7 -24.22 6.43 1.52
C HIS A 7 -23.09 5.59 0.92
N ILE A 8 -23.43 4.76 -0.07
CA ILE A 8 -22.51 3.89 -0.83
C ILE A 8 -21.20 4.62 -1.21
N PRO A 9 -21.19 5.91 -1.62
CA PRO A 9 -19.96 6.63 -1.89
C PRO A 9 -19.05 6.84 -0.65
N MET A 10 -19.65 7.08 0.51
CA MET A 10 -18.93 7.25 1.77
C MET A 10 -18.28 5.94 2.22
N LEU A 11 -18.99 4.81 2.07
CA LEU A 11 -18.42 3.47 2.30
C LEU A 11 -17.25 3.19 1.36
N GLY A 12 -17.38 3.55 0.08
CA GLY A 12 -16.30 3.40 -0.91
C GLY A 12 -15.04 4.15 -0.51
N ASN A 13 -15.18 5.39 -0.04
CA ASN A 13 -14.04 6.20 0.42
C ASN A 13 -13.38 5.62 1.68
N GLN A 14 -14.18 5.20 2.67
CA GLN A 14 -13.65 4.57 3.89
C GLN A 14 -12.92 3.25 3.60
N LEU A 15 -13.44 2.46 2.66
CA LEU A 15 -12.81 1.22 2.25
C LEU A 15 -11.49 1.47 1.51
N ALA A 16 -11.45 2.46 0.62
CA ALA A 16 -10.23 2.85 -0.08
C ALA A 16 -9.14 3.34 0.88
N GLU A 17 -9.52 4.12 1.90
CA GLU A 17 -8.59 4.59 2.93
C GLU A 17 -8.01 3.43 3.74
N ARG A 18 -8.85 2.52 4.24
CA ARG A 18 -8.39 1.34 4.98
C ARG A 18 -7.50 0.44 4.14
N PHE A 19 -7.87 0.20 2.88
CA PHE A 19 -7.04 -0.58 1.97
C PHE A 19 -5.67 0.07 1.75
N GLY A 20 -5.64 1.40 1.58
CA GLY A 20 -4.39 2.15 1.50
C GLY A 20 -3.52 2.01 2.75
N GLN A 21 -4.13 2.02 3.94
CA GLN A 21 -3.44 1.80 5.21
C GLN A 21 -2.88 0.37 5.33
N ASP A 22 -3.64 -0.65 4.94
CA ASP A 22 -3.19 -2.05 4.97
C ASP A 22 -2.03 -2.30 3.99
N VAL A 23 -2.12 -1.73 2.79
CA VAL A 23 -1.04 -1.78 1.80
C VAL A 23 0.21 -1.06 2.32
N ALA A 24 0.05 0.11 2.95
CA ALA A 24 1.17 0.82 3.56
C ALA A 24 1.82 0.01 4.68
N TYR A 25 1.01 -0.55 5.59
CA TYR A 25 1.49 -1.36 6.72
C TYR A 25 2.26 -2.60 6.24
N THR A 26 1.68 -3.37 5.32
CA THR A 26 2.32 -4.57 4.76
C THR A 26 3.61 -4.23 4.01
N THR A 27 3.63 -3.11 3.29
CA THR A 27 4.84 -2.62 2.60
C THR A 27 5.94 -2.25 3.58
N VAL A 28 5.60 -1.52 4.65
CA VAL A 28 6.56 -1.17 5.72
C VAL A 28 7.14 -2.44 6.36
N GLN A 29 6.28 -3.39 6.75
CA GLN A 29 6.73 -4.66 7.32
C GLN A 29 7.66 -5.41 6.38
N LYS A 30 7.28 -5.54 5.10
CA LYS A 30 8.10 -6.21 4.09
C LYS A 30 9.45 -5.51 3.91
N CYS A 31 9.48 -4.20 3.81
CA CYS A 31 10.72 -3.46 3.59
C CYS A 31 11.63 -3.49 4.82
N LEU A 32 11.08 -3.35 6.03
CA LEU A 32 11.85 -3.51 7.27
C LEU A 32 12.47 -4.90 7.35
N ASN A 33 11.69 -5.97 7.13
CA ASN A 33 12.18 -7.35 7.21
C ASN A 33 13.29 -7.68 6.20
N ASN A 34 13.28 -7.03 5.03
CA ASN A 34 14.28 -7.28 3.98
C ASN A 34 15.52 -6.40 4.10
N CYS A 35 15.41 -5.23 4.73
CA CYS A 35 16.46 -4.22 4.70
C CYS A 35 17.08 -3.92 6.06
N VAL A 36 16.38 -4.18 7.16
CA VAL A 36 16.87 -3.93 8.52
C VAL A 36 17.34 -5.26 9.10
N SER A 37 18.64 -5.33 9.38
CA SER A 37 19.30 -6.54 9.86
C SER A 37 19.83 -6.40 11.27
N SER A 38 20.10 -5.16 11.70
CA SER A 38 20.63 -4.86 13.03
C SER A 38 19.71 -3.90 13.78
N TYR A 39 19.12 -4.39 14.87
CA TYR A 39 18.37 -3.57 15.83
C TYR A 39 19.26 -3.04 16.96
N SER A 40 20.58 -3.28 16.91
CA SER A 40 21.51 -2.93 17.99
C SER A 40 21.90 -1.45 17.99
N GLU A 41 21.72 -0.75 16.87
CA GLU A 41 22.00 0.67 16.74
C GLU A 41 20.66 1.43 16.75
N GLY A 42 20.56 2.47 17.58
CA GLY A 42 19.36 3.33 17.64
C GLY A 42 19.11 4.17 16.37
N SER A 43 19.81 3.86 15.28
CA SER A 43 19.78 4.55 13.99
C SER A 43 19.96 3.54 12.87
N LEU A 44 19.36 3.81 11.71
CA LEU A 44 19.57 3.01 10.51
C LEU A 44 20.98 3.22 9.96
N LEU A 45 21.61 2.13 9.52
CA LEU A 45 22.85 2.23 8.77
C LEU A 45 22.57 2.84 7.38
N PRO A 46 23.51 3.57 6.75
CA PRO A 46 23.31 4.15 5.41
C PRO A 46 22.93 3.11 4.34
N THR A 47 23.38 1.87 4.50
CA THR A 47 23.01 0.74 3.63
C THR A 47 21.57 0.31 3.81
N GLU A 48 21.07 0.30 5.05
CA GLU A 48 19.69 -0.05 5.40
C GLU A 48 18.74 1.06 4.91
N GLU A 49 19.10 2.34 5.11
CA GLU A 49 18.34 3.49 4.57
C GLU A 49 18.18 3.41 3.05
N ARG A 50 19.29 3.15 2.34
CA ARG A 50 19.28 3.00 0.87
C ARG A 50 18.43 1.80 0.43
N CYS A 51 18.52 0.68 1.14
CA CYS A 51 17.70 -0.50 0.88
C CYS A 51 16.21 -0.19 1.07
N LEU A 52 15.84 0.43 2.20
CA LEU A 52 14.46 0.81 2.52
C LEU A 52 13.88 1.73 1.45
N ARG A 53 14.61 2.80 1.09
CA ARG A 53 14.20 3.72 0.02
C ARG A 53 13.92 2.98 -1.28
N ASN A 54 14.82 2.09 -1.70
CA ASN A 54 14.65 1.32 -2.94
C ASN A 54 13.48 0.34 -2.85
N CYS A 55 13.28 -0.29 -1.69
CA CYS A 55 12.17 -1.20 -1.45
C CYS A 55 10.82 -0.48 -1.54
N PHE A 56 10.71 0.72 -0.95
CA PHE A 56 9.49 1.52 -1.02
C PHE A 56 9.18 1.97 -2.44
N VAL A 57 10.16 2.47 -3.19
CA VAL A 57 9.97 2.87 -4.60
C VAL A 57 9.49 1.69 -5.44
N LYS A 58 10.16 0.53 -5.33
CA LYS A 58 9.74 -0.68 -6.08
C LYS A 58 8.35 -1.16 -5.71
N SER A 59 7.99 -1.08 -4.42
CA SER A 59 6.66 -1.49 -3.96
C SER A 59 5.59 -0.55 -4.51
N TYR A 60 5.83 0.76 -4.50
CA TYR A 60 4.94 1.74 -5.12
C TYR A 60 4.75 1.47 -6.63
N ASP A 61 5.83 1.28 -7.37
CA ASP A 61 5.77 1.02 -8.81
C ASP A 61 4.97 -0.27 -9.11
N PHE A 62 5.14 -1.31 -8.30
CA PHE A 62 4.37 -2.55 -8.41
C PHE A 62 2.87 -2.34 -8.16
N PHE A 63 2.49 -1.63 -7.10
CA PHE A 63 1.08 -1.36 -6.81
C PHE A 63 0.44 -0.48 -7.89
N LYS A 64 1.18 0.50 -8.40
CA LYS A 64 0.70 1.33 -9.51
C LYS A 64 0.44 0.49 -10.77
N TYR A 65 1.38 -0.38 -11.13
CA TYR A 65 1.19 -1.30 -12.25
C TYR A 65 -0.03 -2.20 -12.06
N ALA A 66 -0.21 -2.78 -10.88
CA ALA A 66 -1.37 -3.63 -10.57
C ALA A 66 -2.70 -2.87 -10.67
N ASP A 67 -2.74 -1.61 -10.22
CA ASP A 67 -3.93 -0.74 -10.32
C ASP A 67 -4.25 -0.37 -11.78
N ASP A 68 -3.22 -0.08 -12.59
CA ASP A 68 -3.37 0.20 -14.01
C ASP A 68 -3.88 -1.02 -14.79
N GLU A 69 -3.37 -2.23 -14.51
CA GLU A 69 -3.85 -3.50 -15.08
C GLU A 69 -5.30 -3.79 -14.68
N LEU A 70 -5.66 -3.59 -13.41
CA LEU A 70 -7.03 -3.78 -12.94
C LEU A 70 -8.00 -2.83 -13.66
N LYS A 71 -7.63 -1.55 -13.79
CA LYS A 71 -8.43 -0.57 -14.54
C LYS A 71 -8.58 -0.96 -16.00
N PHE A 72 -7.52 -1.49 -16.62
CA PHE A 72 -7.57 -1.98 -18.00
C PHE A 72 -8.52 -3.17 -18.13
N PHE A 73 -8.40 -4.17 -17.26
CA PHE A 73 -9.27 -5.35 -17.24
C PHE A 73 -10.75 -4.96 -17.06
N LEU A 74 -11.06 -4.07 -16.12
CA LEU A 74 -12.42 -3.59 -15.87
C LEU A 74 -13.02 -2.80 -17.05
N ARG A 75 -12.18 -2.13 -17.85
CA ARG A 75 -12.64 -1.47 -19.09
C ARG A 75 -12.96 -2.46 -20.19
N GLN A 76 -12.19 -3.55 -20.29
CA GLN A 76 -12.41 -4.57 -21.32
C GLN A 76 -13.62 -5.47 -21.04
N ASN A 77 -13.94 -5.74 -19.78
CA ASN A 77 -15.03 -6.63 -19.38
C ASN A 77 -16.35 -5.88 -19.09
N LYS A 78 -16.54 -4.71 -19.71
CA LYS A 78 -17.71 -3.83 -19.51
C LYS A 78 -18.78 -3.98 -20.59
N GLU A 79 -18.80 -5.12 -21.30
CA GLU A 79 -19.86 -5.52 -22.24
C GLU A 79 -21.08 -6.12 -21.53
#